data_AF-A0A9R0TP23-F1
#
_entry.id   AF-A0A9R0TP23-F1
#
_cell.length_a   1.000
_cell.length_b   1.000
_cell.length_c   1.000
_cell.angle_alpha   90.00
_cell.angle_beta   90.00
_cell.angle_gamma   90.00
#
_symmetry.space_group_name_H-M   'P 1'
#
loop_
_entity.id
_entity.type
_entity.pdbx_description
1 polymer ?
#
loop_
_entity_poly.entity_id
_entity_poly.type
_entity_poly.pdbx_seq_one_letter_code
_entity_poly.pdbx_strand_id
1 'polypeptide(L)'
;MITMGGMQPYCLVGSNRLDVLDIMADIQLGCYTIKSHGAKVARLHMYDWIILLLLAVIDGLLNIIEPFHRFIGKDMMTDLRYPLKGNTVPFWAVPLIGIVLPCVIFGGIYFKKKNIYDLHHGILGILYSVLITAVITDAIKDGVGRPRPDFFWRCFPDGKDLYDNVTTGVLCHGEKSVIKEGHKSFPSGHSSWSFAGLGFLTWYLTGKIAVFDRKGHIAKLCIIVLPLLTAALVAVSRVDDYWHHWQDVVAGAVLGLTVASFCYLQFFPYPYDADGLWPHAYTLQLAEARNSGIANSFSVRPPTETEEGEGQGGIALRDTSPILDTMESGRRYGN
;
A
#
# COMPACT_ATOMS: atom_id res chain seq x y z
N MET A 1 60.26 24.12 31.46
CA MET A 1 58.87 24.09 31.95
C MET A 1 57.99 23.81 30.73
N ILE A 2 57.75 22.54 30.38
CA ILE A 2 56.70 21.63 30.91
C ILE A 2 55.33 22.17 30.43
N THR A 3 54.49 21.53 29.62
CA THR A 3 54.28 20.13 29.13
C THR A 3 53.30 20.21 27.94
N MET A 4 53.51 19.58 26.77
CA MET A 4 53.16 18.17 26.43
C MET A 4 51.78 17.71 26.93
N GLY A 5 50.79 17.68 26.03
CA GLY A 5 49.52 16.98 26.19
C GLY A 5 49.07 16.46 24.83
N GLY A 6 49.31 15.17 24.59
CA GLY A 6 49.21 14.54 23.27
C GLY A 6 47.79 14.24 22.83
N MET A 7 47.60 14.23 21.51
CA MET A 7 46.41 13.69 20.88
C MET A 7 46.89 12.70 19.81
N GLN A 8 47.03 11.45 20.23
CA GLN A 8 47.26 10.31 19.33
C GLN A 8 45.94 9.90 18.65
N PRO A 9 46.02 9.27 17.47
CA PRO A 9 44.90 8.99 16.59
C PRO A 9 44.20 7.70 17.03
N TYR A 10 42.87 7.71 17.14
CA TYR A 10 42.13 6.46 17.22
C TYR A 10 41.90 5.92 15.81
N CYS A 11 42.56 4.78 15.56
CA CYS A 11 42.43 3.92 14.41
C CYS A 11 40.98 3.63 14.03
N LEU A 12 40.75 3.62 12.73
CA LEU A 12 39.78 2.78 12.03
C LEU A 12 39.83 1.34 12.57
N VAL A 13 38.78 0.89 13.25
CA VAL A 13 38.48 -0.54 13.39
C VAL A 13 36.96 -0.74 13.36
N GLY A 14 36.46 -1.28 12.24
CA GLY A 14 35.45 -2.34 12.34
C GLY A 14 33.96 -2.03 12.13
N SER A 15 33.56 -1.08 11.28
CA SER A 15 32.16 -1.00 10.80
C SER A 15 32.02 -1.57 9.39
N ASN A 16 32.29 -2.86 9.23
CA ASN A 16 32.00 -3.60 7.99
C ASN A 16 31.80 -5.09 8.26
N ARG A 17 32.31 -5.63 9.37
CA ARG A 17 32.18 -7.05 9.72
C ARG A 17 30.91 -7.37 10.53
N LEU A 18 30.42 -6.42 11.33
CA LEU A 18 29.17 -6.58 12.10
C LEU A 18 27.93 -6.53 11.19
N ASP A 19 27.85 -5.58 10.26
CA ASP A 19 26.75 -5.53 9.28
C ASP A 19 26.73 -6.76 8.37
N VAL A 20 27.90 -7.24 7.94
CA VAL A 20 27.99 -8.44 7.07
C VAL A 20 27.68 -9.71 7.85
N LEU A 21 28.02 -9.81 9.14
CA LEU A 21 27.67 -10.95 9.98
C LEU A 21 26.18 -10.97 10.35
N ASP A 22 25.55 -9.82 10.60
CA ASP A 22 24.09 -9.74 10.81
C ASP A 22 23.33 -10.06 9.50
N ILE A 23 23.79 -9.54 8.36
CA ILE A 23 23.23 -9.89 7.03
C ILE A 23 23.43 -11.38 6.73
N MET A 24 24.58 -11.97 7.05
CA MET A 24 24.85 -13.40 6.81
C MET A 24 24.09 -14.31 7.79
N ALA A 25 23.86 -13.87 9.03
CA ALA A 25 23.02 -14.57 10.00
C ALA A 25 21.53 -14.54 9.61
N ASP A 26 21.02 -13.42 9.11
CA ASP A 26 19.67 -13.30 8.54
C ASP A 26 19.49 -14.17 7.28
N ILE A 27 20.54 -14.33 6.47
CA ILE A 27 20.53 -15.21 5.28
C ILE A 27 20.47 -16.70 5.66
N GLN A 28 21.06 -17.10 6.80
CA GLN A 28 21.05 -18.50 7.24
C GLN A 28 19.84 -18.90 8.10
N LEU A 29 19.12 -17.98 8.74
CA LEU A 29 18.02 -18.32 9.65
C LEU A 29 16.59 -18.31 9.06
N GLY A 30 16.35 -17.76 7.86
CA GLY A 30 14.97 -17.41 7.47
C GLY A 30 14.61 -17.42 5.98
N CYS A 31 14.97 -18.45 5.20
CA CYS A 31 14.44 -18.57 3.84
C CYS A 31 12.98 -19.09 3.86
N TYR A 32 12.02 -18.19 4.13
CA TYR A 32 10.59 -18.50 4.10
C TYR A 32 10.08 -18.55 2.66
N THR A 33 10.22 -19.72 2.03
CA THR A 33 9.75 -19.97 0.67
C THR A 33 8.25 -20.30 0.62
N ILE A 34 7.65 -20.21 -0.58
CA ILE A 34 6.27 -20.68 -0.84
C ILE A 34 6.08 -22.13 -0.38
N LYS A 35 7.06 -23.02 -0.65
CA LYS A 35 6.97 -24.44 -0.32
C LYS A 35 6.98 -24.69 1.19
N SER A 36 7.72 -23.88 1.96
CA SER A 36 7.84 -24.10 3.40
C SER A 36 6.72 -23.42 4.20
N HIS A 37 6.32 -22.19 3.84
CA HIS A 37 5.41 -21.39 4.68
C HIS A 37 4.20 -20.80 3.95
N GLY A 38 4.09 -20.94 2.63
CA GLY A 38 3.02 -20.31 1.84
C GLY A 38 1.60 -20.69 2.29
N ALA A 39 1.34 -21.98 2.52
CA ALA A 39 0.03 -22.45 2.99
C ALA A 39 -0.30 -21.96 4.41
N LYS A 40 0.70 -21.83 5.29
CA LYS A 40 0.52 -21.28 6.64
C LYS A 40 0.13 -19.80 6.57
N VAL A 41 0.87 -19.00 5.80
CA VAL A 41 0.60 -17.57 5.63
C VAL A 41 -0.77 -17.32 5.02
N ALA A 42 -1.13 -18.07 3.97
CA ALA A 42 -2.44 -17.96 3.32
C ALA A 42 -3.60 -18.32 4.26
N ARG A 43 -3.45 -19.36 5.09
CA ARG A 43 -4.47 -19.76 6.08
C ARG A 43 -4.66 -18.72 7.17
N LEU A 44 -3.57 -18.11 7.66
CA LEU A 44 -3.63 -17.06 8.68
C LEU A 44 -4.40 -15.83 8.19
N HIS A 45 -4.28 -15.50 6.90
CA HIS A 45 -4.94 -14.35 6.26
C HIS A 45 -6.17 -14.77 5.43
N MET A 46 -6.83 -15.88 5.78
CA MET A 46 -7.98 -16.39 5.02
C MET A 46 -9.14 -15.38 5.00
N TYR A 47 -9.39 -14.69 6.11
CA TYR A 47 -10.43 -13.66 6.18
C TYR A 47 -10.14 -12.48 5.27
N ASP A 48 -8.87 -12.11 5.09
CA ASP A 48 -8.48 -11.03 4.19
C ASP A 48 -8.85 -11.39 2.73
N TRP A 49 -8.60 -12.63 2.32
CA TRP A 49 -9.01 -13.10 0.99
C TRP A 49 -10.54 -13.15 0.82
N ILE A 50 -11.29 -13.51 1.86
CA ILE A 50 -12.76 -13.50 1.83
C ILE A 50 -13.28 -12.07 1.67
N ILE A 51 -12.71 -11.11 2.40
CA ILE A 51 -13.07 -9.70 2.30
C ILE A 51 -12.71 -9.14 0.92
N LEU A 52 -11.58 -9.52 0.32
CA LEU A 52 -11.24 -9.14 -1.05
C LEU A 52 -12.28 -9.63 -2.06
N LEU A 53 -12.73 -10.89 -1.93
CA LEU A 53 -13.80 -11.42 -2.76
C LEU A 53 -15.10 -10.62 -2.56
N LEU A 54 -15.45 -10.30 -1.32
CA LEU A 54 -16.62 -9.49 -1.00
C LEU A 54 -16.53 -8.09 -1.62
N LEU A 55 -15.37 -7.43 -1.53
CA LEU A 55 -15.15 -6.12 -2.15
C LEU A 55 -15.34 -6.17 -3.66
N ALA A 56 -14.81 -7.20 -4.34
CA ALA A 56 -15.01 -7.38 -5.78
C ALA A 56 -16.48 -7.62 -6.15
N VAL A 57 -17.23 -8.36 -5.33
CA VAL A 57 -18.67 -8.55 -5.52
C VAL A 57 -19.42 -7.23 -5.33
N ILE A 58 -19.11 -6.46 -4.28
CA ILE A 58 -19.72 -5.14 -4.03
C ILE A 58 -19.46 -4.19 -5.21
N ASP A 59 -18.23 -4.14 -5.70
CA ASP A 59 -17.85 -3.32 -6.86
C ASP A 59 -18.64 -3.69 -8.13
N GLY A 60 -18.77 -5.00 -8.40
CA GLY A 60 -19.61 -5.50 -9.48
C GLY A 60 -21.08 -5.12 -9.35
N LEU A 61 -21.63 -5.15 -8.12
CA LEU A 61 -23.00 -4.74 -7.84
C LEU A 61 -23.21 -3.23 -8.02
N LEU A 62 -22.27 -2.39 -7.57
CA LEU A 62 -22.30 -0.93 -7.76
C LEU A 62 -22.37 -0.57 -9.26
N ASN A 63 -21.60 -1.26 -10.11
CA ASN A 63 -21.65 -1.02 -11.55
C ASN A 63 -23.02 -1.29 -12.20
N ILE A 64 -23.84 -2.15 -11.58
CA ILE A 64 -25.21 -2.44 -12.04
C ILE A 64 -26.20 -1.35 -11.61
N ILE A 65 -25.96 -0.66 -10.49
CA ILE A 65 -26.83 0.39 -9.97
C ILE A 65 -26.94 1.56 -10.96
N GLU A 66 -28.16 2.12 -11.05
CA GLU A 66 -28.44 3.33 -11.82
C GLU A 66 -27.96 4.55 -11.02
N PRO A 67 -27.07 5.38 -11.58
CA PRO A 67 -26.55 6.55 -10.87
C PRO A 67 -27.64 7.59 -10.68
N PHE A 68 -27.48 8.45 -9.68
CA PHE A 68 -28.34 9.62 -9.49
C PHE A 68 -28.38 10.46 -10.77
N HIS A 69 -29.58 10.83 -11.24
CA HIS A 69 -29.73 11.71 -12.39
C HIS A 69 -29.76 13.16 -11.92
N ARG A 70 -28.58 13.76 -11.79
CA ARG A 70 -28.45 15.19 -11.47
C ARG A 70 -29.18 16.02 -12.54
N PHE A 71 -29.92 17.04 -12.11
CA PHE A 71 -30.63 17.96 -13.01
C PHE A 71 -29.66 18.65 -13.99
N ILE A 72 -30.02 18.67 -15.28
CA ILE A 72 -29.27 19.32 -16.36
C ILE A 72 -30.25 20.17 -17.15
N GLY A 73 -30.11 21.50 -17.01
CA GLY A 73 -30.87 22.47 -17.78
C GLY A 73 -30.24 22.79 -19.14
N LYS A 74 -30.97 23.51 -19.98
CA LYS A 74 -30.51 23.91 -21.32
C LYS A 74 -29.20 24.72 -21.29
N ASP A 75 -29.10 25.70 -20.40
CA ASP A 75 -27.92 26.59 -20.33
C ASP A 75 -26.65 25.84 -19.92
N MET A 76 -26.79 24.82 -19.06
CA MET A 76 -25.68 23.97 -18.61
C MET A 76 -25.14 23.04 -19.71
N MET A 77 -25.93 22.80 -20.77
CA MET A 77 -25.56 21.87 -21.83
C MET A 77 -24.40 22.39 -22.69
N THR A 78 -24.15 23.69 -22.67
CA THR A 78 -23.06 24.34 -23.41
C THR A 78 -21.69 23.77 -23.00
N ASP A 79 -21.49 23.50 -21.72
CA ASP A 79 -20.23 22.94 -21.18
C ASP A 79 -20.13 21.41 -21.32
N LEU A 80 -21.21 20.77 -21.77
CA LEU A 80 -21.34 19.32 -21.90
C LEU A 80 -21.41 18.85 -23.36
N ARG A 81 -20.95 19.70 -24.30
CA ARG A 81 -21.02 19.50 -25.75
C ARG A 81 -19.71 19.05 -26.41
N TYR A 82 -18.70 18.65 -25.63
CA TYR A 82 -17.45 18.13 -26.18
C TYR A 82 -17.71 16.87 -27.02
N PRO A 83 -16.90 16.61 -28.06
CA PRO A 83 -17.13 15.48 -28.95
C PRO A 83 -16.98 14.14 -28.21
N LEU A 84 -17.91 13.21 -28.47
CA LEU A 84 -17.85 11.85 -27.96
C LEU A 84 -16.73 11.07 -28.68
N LYS A 85 -15.60 10.88 -27.99
CA LYS A 85 -14.43 10.14 -28.49
C LYS A 85 -14.35 8.73 -27.89
N GLY A 86 -13.59 7.85 -28.55
CA GLY A 86 -13.12 6.60 -27.95
C GLY A 86 -12.16 6.85 -26.78
N ASN A 87 -11.80 5.77 -26.08
CA ASN A 87 -10.84 5.82 -24.97
C ASN A 87 -9.42 5.54 -25.48
N THR A 88 -8.48 6.47 -25.25
CA THR A 88 -7.04 6.26 -25.51
C THR A 88 -6.51 5.11 -24.66
N VAL A 89 -6.78 5.13 -23.35
CA VAL A 89 -6.55 4.00 -22.45
C VAL A 89 -7.88 3.28 -22.22
N PRO A 90 -8.08 2.04 -22.71
CA PRO A 90 -9.31 1.31 -22.44
C PRO A 90 -9.36 0.81 -20.99
N PHE A 91 -10.56 0.63 -20.44
CA PHE A 91 -10.73 0.29 -19.01
C PHE A 91 -10.00 -1.00 -18.60
N TRP A 92 -9.96 -2.02 -19.47
CA TRP A 92 -9.25 -3.28 -19.20
C TRP A 92 -7.73 -3.11 -19.05
N ALA A 93 -7.14 -2.04 -19.60
CA ALA A 93 -5.71 -1.76 -19.44
C ALA A 93 -5.37 -1.30 -18.02
N VAL A 94 -6.32 -0.69 -17.31
CA VAL A 94 -6.11 -0.19 -15.94
C VAL A 94 -5.73 -1.30 -14.96
N PRO A 95 -6.48 -2.42 -14.81
CA PRO A 95 -6.06 -3.51 -13.92
C PRO A 95 -4.78 -4.22 -14.40
N LEU A 96 -4.50 -4.24 -15.71
CA LEU A 96 -3.23 -4.79 -16.19
C LEU A 96 -2.03 -3.96 -15.74
N ILE A 97 -2.12 -2.64 -15.87
CA ILE A 97 -1.04 -1.72 -15.47
C ILE A 97 -0.98 -1.56 -13.94
N GLY A 98 -2.13 -1.48 -13.27
CA GLY A 98 -2.25 -1.19 -11.85
C GLY A 98 -2.21 -2.40 -10.91
N ILE A 99 -2.40 -3.63 -11.42
CA ILE A 99 -2.33 -4.86 -10.60
C ILE A 99 -1.33 -5.85 -11.19
N VAL A 100 -1.51 -6.25 -12.45
CA VAL A 100 -0.72 -7.35 -13.05
C VAL A 100 0.77 -6.98 -13.13
N LEU A 101 1.08 -5.78 -13.64
CA LEU A 101 2.46 -5.30 -13.73
C LEU A 101 3.15 -5.23 -12.35
N PRO A 102 2.57 -4.59 -11.31
CA PRO A 102 3.11 -4.65 -9.95
C PRO A 102 3.29 -6.08 -9.40
N CYS A 103 2.32 -6.96 -9.60
CA CYS A 103 2.42 -8.36 -9.16
C CYS A 103 3.60 -9.10 -9.84
N VAL A 104 3.87 -8.82 -11.12
CA VAL A 104 5.06 -9.33 -11.81
C VAL A 104 6.35 -8.80 -11.16
N ILE A 105 6.38 -7.52 -10.79
CA ILE A 105 7.53 -6.91 -10.09
C ILE A 105 7.73 -7.57 -8.72
N PHE A 106 6.66 -7.78 -7.94
CA PHE A 106 6.72 -8.47 -6.65
C PHE A 106 7.24 -9.90 -6.81
N GLY A 107 6.76 -10.61 -7.82
CA GLY A 107 7.26 -11.95 -8.19
C GLY A 107 8.76 -11.93 -8.50
N GLY A 108 9.22 -10.95 -9.30
CA GLY A 108 10.64 -10.76 -9.62
C GLY A 108 11.52 -10.54 -8.39
N ILE A 109 11.04 -9.73 -7.42
CA ILE A 109 11.71 -9.50 -6.15
C ILE A 109 11.72 -10.77 -5.29
N TYR A 110 10.60 -11.50 -5.23
CA TYR A 110 10.52 -12.79 -4.57
C TYR A 110 11.52 -13.80 -5.15
N PHE A 111 11.72 -13.85 -6.47
CA PHE A 111 12.71 -14.76 -7.07
C PHE A 111 14.13 -14.51 -6.56
N LYS A 112 14.49 -13.24 -6.28
CA LYS A 112 15.79 -12.86 -5.73
C LYS A 112 15.89 -13.01 -4.21
N LYS A 113 14.85 -12.62 -3.47
CA LYS A 113 14.87 -12.53 -2.00
C LYS A 113 14.28 -13.74 -1.29
N LYS A 114 13.47 -14.55 -1.98
CA LYS A 114 12.82 -15.77 -1.46
C LYS A 114 12.03 -15.56 -0.17
N ASN A 115 11.41 -14.39 -0.01
CA ASN A 115 10.57 -14.05 1.15
C ASN A 115 9.08 -14.08 0.78
N ILE A 116 8.37 -15.11 1.26
CA ILE A 116 6.93 -15.27 0.98
C ILE A 116 6.05 -14.24 1.70
N TYR A 117 6.44 -13.79 2.90
CA TYR A 117 5.66 -12.77 3.62
C TYR A 117 5.62 -11.48 2.83
N ASP A 118 6.76 -11.10 2.25
CA ASP A 118 6.84 -9.93 1.38
C ASP A 118 5.97 -10.03 0.12
N LEU A 119 6.06 -11.17 -0.59
CA LEU A 119 5.25 -11.41 -1.78
C LEU A 119 3.76 -11.40 -1.44
N HIS A 120 3.37 -12.12 -0.39
CA HIS A 120 1.98 -12.28 0.00
C HIS A 120 1.36 -10.96 0.47
N HIS A 121 2.06 -10.20 1.32
CA HIS A 121 1.58 -8.91 1.81
C HIS A 121 1.63 -7.83 0.71
N GLY A 122 2.58 -7.90 -0.22
CA GLY A 122 2.57 -7.06 -1.42
C GLY A 122 1.34 -7.31 -2.29
N ILE A 123 1.00 -8.58 -2.55
CA ILE A 123 -0.20 -8.96 -3.31
C ILE A 123 -1.48 -8.57 -2.58
N LEU A 124 -1.62 -8.86 -1.28
CA LEU A 124 -2.79 -8.45 -0.52
C LEU A 124 -2.93 -6.93 -0.51
N GLY A 125 -1.87 -6.20 -0.18
CA GLY A 125 -1.87 -4.76 -0.08
C GLY A 125 -2.28 -4.07 -1.38
N ILE A 126 -1.80 -4.53 -2.54
CA ILE A 126 -2.20 -3.93 -3.81
C ILE A 126 -3.64 -4.27 -4.20
N LEU A 127 -4.10 -5.50 -3.95
CA LEU A 127 -5.47 -5.90 -4.24
C LEU A 127 -6.46 -5.11 -3.38
N TYR A 128 -6.16 -4.94 -2.09
CA TYR A 128 -6.95 -4.09 -1.20
C TYR A 128 -6.92 -2.63 -1.63
N SER A 129 -5.75 -2.10 -1.98
CA SER A 129 -5.62 -0.72 -2.44
C SER A 129 -6.54 -0.46 -3.63
N VAL A 130 -6.53 -1.33 -4.64
CA VAL A 130 -7.36 -1.13 -5.84
C VAL A 130 -8.83 -1.39 -5.55
N LEU A 131 -9.20 -2.48 -4.87
CA LEU A 131 -10.61 -2.84 -4.65
C LEU A 131 -11.33 -1.92 -3.65
N ILE A 132 -10.66 -1.43 -2.60
CA ILE A 132 -11.24 -0.41 -1.72
C ILE A 132 -11.46 0.87 -2.51
N THR A 133 -10.47 1.30 -3.30
CA THR A 133 -10.62 2.48 -4.17
C THR A 133 -11.73 2.30 -5.19
N ALA A 134 -11.90 1.10 -5.76
CA ALA A 134 -12.96 0.75 -6.69
C ALA A 134 -14.35 0.97 -6.10
N VAL A 135 -14.61 0.31 -4.97
CA VAL A 135 -15.89 0.43 -4.24
C VAL A 135 -16.19 1.89 -3.88
N ILE A 136 -15.22 2.64 -3.35
CA ILE A 136 -15.42 4.04 -2.99
C ILE A 136 -15.68 4.90 -4.24
N THR A 137 -14.94 4.68 -5.32
CA THR A 137 -15.10 5.43 -6.58
C THR A 137 -16.49 5.24 -7.14
N ASP A 138 -16.95 3.99 -7.25
CA ASP A 138 -18.21 3.66 -7.90
C ASP A 138 -19.41 4.04 -7.04
N ALA A 139 -19.31 3.88 -5.71
CA ALA A 139 -20.32 4.40 -4.79
C ALA A 139 -20.47 5.93 -4.90
N ILE A 140 -19.37 6.67 -5.00
CA ILE A 140 -19.44 8.13 -5.17
C ILE A 140 -19.99 8.50 -6.56
N LYS A 141 -19.61 7.79 -7.63
CA LYS A 141 -20.17 8.01 -8.97
C LYS A 141 -21.68 7.87 -8.98
N ASP A 142 -22.18 6.80 -8.37
CA ASP A 142 -23.62 6.53 -8.31
C ASP A 142 -24.35 7.56 -7.44
N GLY A 143 -23.74 8.00 -6.34
CA GLY A 143 -24.33 9.04 -5.47
C GLY A 143 -24.32 10.44 -6.09
N VAL A 144 -23.27 10.81 -6.82
CA VAL A 144 -23.08 12.18 -7.34
C VAL A 144 -23.77 12.39 -8.69
N GLY A 145 -23.74 11.40 -9.59
CA GLY A 145 -24.49 11.49 -10.84
C GLY A 145 -24.04 12.59 -11.81
N ARG A 146 -22.77 13.04 -11.70
CA ARG A 146 -22.26 14.18 -12.47
C ARG A 146 -22.18 13.81 -13.96
N PRO A 147 -22.77 14.63 -14.86
CA PRO A 147 -22.63 14.42 -16.29
C PRO A 147 -21.19 14.60 -16.76
N ARG A 148 -20.78 13.81 -17.75
CA ARG A 148 -19.47 13.92 -18.43
C ARG A 148 -19.43 15.11 -19.39
N PRO A 149 -18.24 15.62 -19.76
CA PRO A 149 -18.11 16.72 -20.73
C PRO A 149 -18.70 16.43 -22.12
N ASP A 150 -18.88 15.15 -22.46
CA ASP A 150 -19.44 14.67 -23.72
C ASP A 150 -20.94 14.28 -23.64
N PHE A 151 -21.61 14.62 -22.54
CA PHE A 151 -22.96 14.15 -22.22
C PHE A 151 -24.01 14.50 -23.29
N PHE A 152 -23.87 15.65 -23.96
CA PHE A 152 -24.81 16.05 -25.02
C PHE A 152 -24.94 14.98 -26.11
N TRP A 153 -23.83 14.44 -26.59
CA TRP A 153 -23.83 13.45 -27.68
C TRP A 153 -24.26 12.06 -27.22
N ARG A 154 -24.13 11.77 -25.93
CA ARG A 154 -24.69 10.56 -25.31
C ARG A 154 -26.22 10.63 -25.22
N CYS A 155 -26.73 11.81 -24.89
CA CYS A 155 -28.15 12.09 -24.69
C CYS A 155 -28.92 12.26 -26.01
N PHE A 156 -28.31 12.95 -26.99
CA PHE A 156 -28.89 13.31 -28.29
C PHE A 156 -27.97 12.87 -29.44
N PRO A 157 -27.97 11.58 -29.80
CA PRO A 157 -27.08 11.07 -30.87
C PRO A 157 -27.39 11.67 -32.25
N ASP A 158 -28.60 12.20 -32.46
CA ASP A 158 -29.01 12.90 -33.69
C ASP A 158 -28.73 14.41 -33.67
N GLY A 159 -28.17 14.93 -32.57
CA GLY A 159 -27.89 16.34 -32.36
C GLY A 159 -29.12 17.21 -32.09
N LYS A 160 -30.31 16.64 -31.93
CA LYS A 160 -31.56 17.38 -31.66
C LYS A 160 -31.86 17.39 -30.18
N ASP A 161 -31.72 18.56 -29.58
CA ASP A 161 -31.94 18.78 -28.16
C ASP A 161 -33.43 18.78 -27.81
N LEU A 162 -33.77 18.09 -26.73
CA LEU A 162 -35.13 17.99 -26.21
C LEU A 162 -35.14 18.29 -24.71
N TYR A 163 -36.02 19.17 -24.29
CA TYR A 163 -36.18 19.60 -22.91
C TYR A 163 -37.64 19.58 -22.50
N ASP A 164 -37.87 19.32 -21.21
CA ASP A 164 -39.20 19.43 -20.63
C ASP A 164 -39.65 20.89 -20.57
N ASN A 165 -40.89 21.14 -21.00
CA ASN A 165 -41.43 22.50 -21.14
C ASN A 165 -41.65 23.22 -19.80
N VAL A 166 -41.70 22.50 -18.68
CA VAL A 166 -41.99 23.05 -17.35
C VAL A 166 -40.72 23.10 -16.50
N THR A 167 -40.07 21.96 -16.34
CA THR A 167 -38.88 21.81 -15.50
C THR A 167 -37.60 22.25 -16.20
N THR A 168 -37.62 22.43 -17.53
CA THR A 168 -36.44 22.70 -18.39
C THR A 168 -35.36 21.62 -18.33
N GLY A 169 -35.69 20.46 -17.74
CA GLY A 169 -34.80 19.31 -17.64
C GLY A 169 -34.59 18.62 -18.97
N VAL A 170 -33.39 18.07 -19.17
CA VAL A 170 -33.04 17.32 -20.38
C VAL A 170 -33.88 16.04 -20.52
N LEU A 171 -34.36 15.77 -21.74
CA LEU A 171 -35.11 14.57 -22.09
C LEU A 171 -34.30 13.73 -23.09
N CYS A 172 -33.42 12.87 -22.59
CA CYS A 172 -32.55 12.05 -23.43
C CYS A 172 -33.31 10.97 -24.21
N HIS A 173 -32.88 10.73 -25.45
CA HIS A 173 -33.45 9.69 -26.32
C HIS A 173 -32.38 8.76 -26.93
N GLY A 174 -31.12 8.92 -26.54
CA GLY A 174 -30.02 8.01 -26.87
C GLY A 174 -30.08 6.65 -26.19
N GLU A 175 -29.02 5.86 -26.37
CA GLU A 175 -28.91 4.53 -25.78
C GLU A 175 -28.77 4.58 -24.26
N LYS A 176 -29.61 3.81 -23.54
CA LYS A 176 -29.68 3.83 -22.07
C LYS A 176 -28.34 3.56 -21.38
N SER A 177 -27.57 2.59 -21.89
CA SER A 177 -26.25 2.22 -21.35
C SER A 177 -25.23 3.38 -21.47
N VAL A 178 -25.26 4.08 -22.61
CA VAL A 178 -24.36 5.19 -22.93
C VAL A 178 -24.73 6.43 -22.12
N ILE A 179 -26.03 6.69 -21.92
CA ILE A 179 -26.55 7.76 -21.06
C ILE A 179 -26.19 7.49 -19.59
N LYS A 180 -26.41 6.25 -19.12
CA LYS A 180 -26.03 5.81 -17.77
C LYS A 180 -24.55 6.10 -17.51
N GLU A 181 -23.69 5.71 -18.42
CA GLU A 181 -22.25 5.98 -18.33
C GLU A 181 -21.92 7.48 -18.37
N GLY A 182 -22.74 8.26 -19.09
CA GLY A 182 -22.68 9.71 -19.15
C GLY A 182 -22.90 10.39 -17.78
N HIS A 183 -23.63 9.77 -16.85
CA HIS A 183 -23.85 10.28 -15.50
C HIS A 183 -22.77 9.87 -14.48
N LYS A 184 -21.79 9.06 -14.87
CA LYS A 184 -20.74 8.55 -13.97
C LYS A 184 -19.41 9.30 -14.12
N SER A 185 -19.43 10.64 -14.13
CA SER A 185 -18.19 11.43 -14.32
C SER A 185 -17.32 11.52 -13.06
N PHE A 186 -17.88 11.79 -11.88
CA PHE A 186 -17.07 12.10 -10.69
C PHE A 186 -17.10 10.99 -9.64
N PRO A 187 -15.94 10.57 -9.08
CA PRO A 187 -14.58 10.83 -9.55
C PRO A 187 -14.20 9.96 -10.77
N SER A 188 -13.03 10.18 -11.37
CA SER A 188 -12.53 9.36 -12.48
C SER A 188 -12.01 8.00 -12.00
N GLY A 189 -12.64 6.91 -12.45
CA GLY A 189 -12.23 5.54 -12.10
C GLY A 189 -10.87 5.14 -12.70
N HIS A 190 -10.58 5.58 -13.92
CA HIS A 190 -9.25 5.38 -14.52
C HIS A 190 -8.15 6.06 -13.72
N SER A 191 -8.42 7.27 -13.23
CA SER A 191 -7.48 8.00 -12.37
C SER A 191 -7.33 7.29 -11.02
N SER A 192 -8.43 7.06 -10.30
CA SER A 192 -8.37 6.51 -8.94
C SER A 192 -7.75 5.12 -8.87
N TRP A 193 -8.14 4.20 -9.76
CA TRP A 193 -7.57 2.85 -9.77
C TRP A 193 -6.09 2.83 -10.18
N SER A 194 -5.69 3.68 -11.13
CA SER A 194 -4.29 3.78 -11.54
C SER A 194 -3.41 4.33 -10.41
N PHE A 195 -3.86 5.39 -9.74
CA PHE A 195 -3.15 5.96 -8.60
C PHE A 195 -3.18 5.07 -7.37
N ALA A 196 -4.20 4.24 -7.18
CA ALA A 196 -4.22 3.22 -6.14
C ALA A 196 -3.15 2.14 -6.40
N GLY A 197 -3.19 1.49 -7.56
CA GLY A 197 -2.25 0.41 -7.89
C GLY A 197 -0.80 0.87 -8.04
N LEU A 198 -0.56 1.90 -8.87
CA LEU A 198 0.79 2.42 -9.12
C LEU A 198 1.31 3.28 -7.97
N GLY A 199 0.42 3.91 -7.19
CA GLY A 199 0.78 4.56 -5.93
C GLY A 199 1.26 3.54 -4.90
N PHE A 200 0.56 2.42 -4.75
CA PHE A 200 1.01 1.32 -3.89
C PHE A 200 2.36 0.76 -4.36
N LEU A 201 2.54 0.53 -5.67
CA LEU A 201 3.83 0.12 -6.23
C LEU A 201 4.94 1.13 -5.92
N THR A 202 4.64 2.43 -5.98
CA THR A 202 5.58 3.50 -5.64
C THR A 202 6.03 3.40 -4.20
N TRP A 203 5.09 3.28 -3.25
CA TRP A 203 5.41 3.07 -1.83
C TRP A 203 6.25 1.82 -1.61
N TYR A 204 5.83 0.70 -2.21
CA TYR A 204 6.53 -0.58 -2.12
C TYR A 204 7.98 -0.47 -2.63
N LEU A 205 8.18 0.05 -3.83
CA LEU A 205 9.54 0.23 -4.39
C LEU A 205 10.38 1.19 -3.55
N THR A 206 9.77 2.23 -2.96
CA THR A 206 10.45 3.19 -2.10
C THR A 206 11.15 2.50 -0.92
N GLY A 207 10.45 1.57 -0.26
CA GLY A 207 11.04 0.73 0.79
C GLY A 207 12.09 -0.24 0.24
N LYS A 208 11.80 -0.92 -0.89
CA LYS A 208 12.69 -1.96 -1.45
C LYS A 208 14.05 -1.47 -1.92
N ILE A 209 14.15 -0.25 -2.45
CA ILE A 209 15.42 0.32 -2.90
C ILE A 209 16.02 1.28 -1.88
N ALA A 210 15.41 1.38 -0.70
CA ALA A 210 15.79 2.29 0.38
C ALA A 210 16.06 3.70 -0.15
N VAL A 211 15.04 4.30 -0.77
CA VAL A 211 15.14 5.62 -1.43
C VAL A 211 15.65 6.68 -0.45
N PHE A 212 15.15 6.64 0.79
CA PHE A 212 15.45 7.62 1.83
C PHE A 212 16.52 7.15 2.82
N ASP A 213 17.51 6.37 2.35
CA ASP A 213 18.66 5.88 3.16
C ASP A 213 19.69 6.96 3.53
N ARG A 214 19.38 8.24 3.32
CA ARG A 214 20.22 9.42 3.58
C ARG A 214 21.55 9.44 2.79
N LYS A 215 21.76 8.54 1.82
CA LYS A 215 22.97 8.52 0.98
C LYS A 215 22.92 9.48 -0.23
N GLY A 216 21.75 10.07 -0.51
CA GLY A 216 21.59 11.10 -1.54
C GLY A 216 21.61 10.60 -2.99
N HIS A 217 21.36 9.31 -3.24
CA HIS A 217 21.34 8.75 -4.60
C HIS A 217 20.04 9.06 -5.35
N ILE A 218 20.03 10.18 -6.10
CA ILE A 218 18.85 10.68 -6.83
C ILE A 218 18.27 9.73 -7.87
N ALA A 219 19.07 8.83 -8.45
CA ALA A 219 18.59 7.85 -9.43
C ALA A 219 17.46 6.95 -8.86
N LYS A 220 17.45 6.72 -7.54
CA LYS A 220 16.38 5.99 -6.86
C LYS A 220 15.04 6.73 -6.95
N LEU A 221 15.05 8.07 -6.89
CA LEU A 221 13.86 8.90 -7.05
C LEU A 221 13.30 8.79 -8.47
N CYS A 222 14.16 8.77 -9.49
CA CYS A 222 13.71 8.59 -10.87
C CYS A 222 12.93 7.28 -11.05
N ILE A 223 13.38 6.18 -10.42
CA ILE A 223 12.71 4.87 -10.50
C ILE A 223 11.31 4.94 -9.88
N ILE A 224 11.16 5.53 -8.70
CA ILE A 224 9.86 5.57 -8.00
C ILE A 224 8.89 6.60 -8.57
N VAL A 225 9.36 7.57 -9.36
CA VAL A 225 8.49 8.51 -10.07
C VAL A 225 7.83 7.86 -11.30
N LEU A 226 8.44 6.84 -11.92
CA LEU A 226 7.91 6.22 -13.14
C LEU A 226 6.48 5.64 -12.99
N PRO A 227 6.14 4.90 -11.92
CA PRO A 227 4.77 4.43 -11.72
C PRO A 227 3.78 5.59 -11.57
N LEU A 228 4.12 6.64 -10.81
CA LEU A 228 3.26 7.82 -10.66
C LEU A 228 3.10 8.58 -11.97
N LEU A 229 4.16 8.71 -12.77
CA LEU A 229 4.08 9.30 -14.10
C LEU A 229 3.16 8.48 -15.00
N THR A 230 3.24 7.15 -14.95
CA THR A 230 2.34 6.27 -15.71
C THR A 230 0.89 6.47 -15.29
N ALA A 231 0.60 6.55 -13.98
CA ALA A 231 -0.74 6.86 -13.47
C ALA A 231 -1.23 8.24 -13.95
N ALA A 232 -0.35 9.25 -13.92
CA ALA A 232 -0.66 10.59 -14.39
C ALA A 232 -0.98 10.62 -15.89
N LEU A 233 -0.27 9.87 -16.73
CA LEU A 233 -0.55 9.78 -18.17
C LEU A 233 -1.90 9.09 -18.44
N VAL A 234 -2.23 8.04 -17.70
CA VAL A 234 -3.58 7.42 -17.77
C VAL A 234 -4.65 8.44 -17.36
N ALA A 235 -4.43 9.19 -16.29
CA ALA A 235 -5.31 10.24 -15.81
C ALA A 235 -5.51 11.38 -16.83
N VAL A 236 -4.42 11.88 -17.44
CA VAL A 236 -4.45 12.94 -18.46
C VAL A 236 -5.26 12.51 -19.68
N SER A 237 -5.13 11.25 -20.11
CA SER A 237 -5.90 10.73 -21.24
C SER A 237 -7.42 10.90 -21.07
N ARG A 238 -7.93 10.95 -19.83
CA ARG A 238 -9.35 11.15 -19.54
C ARG A 238 -9.84 12.57 -19.81
N VAL A 239 -8.94 13.54 -19.70
CA VAL A 239 -9.24 14.93 -20.05
C VAL A 239 -9.12 15.10 -21.57
N ASP A 240 -8.09 14.53 -22.19
CA ASP A 240 -7.84 14.61 -23.64
C ASP A 240 -8.95 13.95 -24.47
N ASP A 241 -9.50 12.84 -23.96
CA ASP A 241 -10.61 12.11 -24.56
C ASP A 241 -11.97 12.76 -24.25
N TYR A 242 -12.03 13.81 -23.41
CA TYR A 242 -13.26 14.44 -22.91
C TYR A 242 -14.19 13.53 -22.09
N TRP A 243 -13.66 12.43 -21.56
CA TRP A 243 -14.42 11.53 -20.71
C TRP A 243 -14.61 12.10 -19.30
N HIS A 244 -13.69 12.93 -18.82
CA HIS A 244 -13.74 13.48 -17.48
C HIS A 244 -13.34 14.95 -17.44
N HIS A 245 -13.92 15.68 -16.49
CA HIS A 245 -13.40 17.00 -16.14
C HIS A 245 -12.10 16.85 -15.35
N TRP A 246 -11.23 17.86 -15.40
CA TRP A 246 -9.96 17.81 -14.67
C TRP A 246 -10.16 17.62 -13.15
N GLN A 247 -11.25 18.14 -12.57
CA GLN A 247 -11.55 17.94 -11.14
C GLN A 247 -11.83 16.47 -10.81
N ASP A 248 -12.50 15.75 -11.72
CA ASP A 248 -12.81 14.32 -11.55
C ASP A 248 -11.51 13.51 -11.53
N VAL A 249 -10.55 13.91 -12.36
CA VAL A 249 -9.23 13.29 -12.47
C VAL A 249 -8.38 13.56 -11.24
N VAL A 250 -8.31 14.81 -10.77
CA VAL A 250 -7.56 15.18 -9.56
C VAL A 250 -8.16 14.52 -8.32
N ALA A 251 -9.48 14.54 -8.15
CA ALA A 251 -10.16 13.88 -7.04
C ALA A 251 -9.91 12.36 -7.04
N GLY A 252 -9.95 11.74 -8.23
CA GLY A 252 -9.59 10.33 -8.38
C GLY A 252 -8.15 10.05 -7.95
N ALA A 253 -7.19 10.88 -8.37
CA ALA A 253 -5.78 10.72 -8.01
C ALA A 253 -5.55 10.84 -6.49
N VAL A 254 -6.17 11.84 -5.86
CA VAL A 254 -6.10 12.04 -4.40
C VAL A 254 -6.71 10.84 -3.65
N LEU A 255 -7.88 10.36 -4.09
CA LEU A 255 -8.53 9.18 -3.51
C LEU A 255 -7.62 7.95 -3.62
N GLY A 256 -7.10 7.65 -4.82
CA GLY A 256 -6.25 6.49 -5.08
C GLY A 256 -4.95 6.52 -4.26
N LEU A 257 -4.24 7.65 -4.24
CA LEU A 257 -3.00 7.82 -3.45
C LEU A 257 -3.25 7.68 -1.95
N THR A 258 -4.36 8.24 -1.46
CA THR A 258 -4.73 8.17 -0.05
C THR A 258 -4.96 6.72 0.35
N VAL A 259 -5.84 6.00 -0.36
CA VAL A 259 -6.12 4.58 -0.05
C VAL A 259 -4.85 3.72 -0.19
N ALA A 260 -4.04 3.94 -1.24
CA ALA A 260 -2.77 3.25 -1.41
C ALA A 260 -1.82 3.42 -0.21
N SER A 261 -1.75 4.64 0.34
CA SER A 261 -0.91 4.92 1.51
C SER A 261 -1.39 4.16 2.75
N PHE A 262 -2.70 4.14 3.03
CA PHE A 262 -3.28 3.38 4.14
C PHE A 262 -3.05 1.87 3.97
N CYS A 263 -3.31 1.33 2.78
CA CYS A 263 -3.11 -0.09 2.51
C CYS A 263 -1.64 -0.49 2.58
N TYR A 264 -0.71 0.35 2.13
CA TYR A 264 0.72 0.08 2.27
C TYR A 264 1.13 0.05 3.75
N LEU A 265 0.77 1.09 4.51
CA LEU A 265 1.15 1.23 5.92
C LEU A 265 0.52 0.16 6.83
N GLN A 266 -0.56 -0.48 6.40
CA GLN A 266 -1.15 -1.62 7.12
C GLN A 266 -0.22 -2.85 7.13
N PHE A 267 0.58 -3.03 6.08
CA PHE A 267 1.43 -4.22 5.91
C PHE A 267 2.93 -3.93 6.07
N PHE A 268 3.35 -2.70 5.78
CA PHE A 268 4.75 -2.29 5.71
C PHE A 268 5.02 -1.04 6.57
N PRO A 269 6.21 -0.95 7.20
CA PRO A 269 6.64 0.25 7.90
C PRO A 269 6.90 1.42 6.93
N TYR A 270 7.14 2.60 7.49
CA TYR A 270 7.49 3.75 6.67
C TYR A 270 8.79 3.48 5.89
N PRO A 271 8.90 3.87 4.61
CA PRO A 271 10.08 3.60 3.80
C PRO A 271 11.40 4.20 4.29
N TYR A 272 11.35 5.12 5.26
CA TYR A 272 12.53 5.73 5.88
C TYR A 272 12.93 5.06 7.21
N ASP A 273 12.14 4.13 7.73
CA ASP A 273 12.46 3.37 8.94
C ASP A 273 13.59 2.37 8.66
N ALA A 274 14.35 2.00 9.70
CA ALA A 274 15.44 1.04 9.60
C ALA A 274 14.98 -0.32 9.05
N ASP A 275 13.76 -0.72 9.39
CA ASP A 275 13.11 -1.95 8.93
C ASP A 275 12.20 -1.74 7.70
N GLY A 276 12.31 -0.57 7.04
CA GLY A 276 11.55 -0.15 5.85
C GLY A 276 11.57 -1.14 4.67
N LEU A 277 12.50 -2.10 4.71
CA LEU A 277 12.67 -3.12 3.69
C LEU A 277 11.66 -4.26 3.80
N TRP A 278 11.12 -4.58 4.98
CA TRP A 278 10.36 -5.81 5.22
C TRP A 278 8.96 -5.55 5.79
N PRO A 279 7.97 -6.42 5.51
CA PRO A 279 6.64 -6.28 6.11
C PRO A 279 6.67 -6.57 7.62
N HIS A 280 5.72 -5.99 8.37
CA HIS A 280 5.61 -6.17 9.82
C HIS A 280 5.53 -7.64 10.26
N ALA A 281 4.81 -8.47 9.50
CA ALA A 281 4.69 -9.90 9.82
C ALA A 281 6.04 -10.65 9.73
N TYR A 282 6.93 -10.23 8.83
CA TYR A 282 8.25 -10.85 8.69
C TYR A 282 9.17 -10.49 9.86
N THR A 283 9.20 -9.22 10.26
CA THR A 283 10.03 -8.76 11.39
C THR A 283 9.59 -9.40 12.71
N LEU A 284 8.28 -9.55 12.92
CA LEU A 284 7.74 -10.27 14.08
C LEU A 284 8.15 -11.75 14.08
N GLN A 285 8.05 -12.43 12.93
CA GLN A 285 8.41 -13.84 12.82
C GLN A 285 9.91 -14.07 13.08
N LEU A 286 10.78 -13.15 12.64
CA LEU A 286 12.21 -13.20 12.95
C LEU A 286 12.47 -13.02 14.44
N ALA A 287 11.79 -12.08 15.10
CA ALA A 287 11.91 -11.87 16.54
C ALA A 287 11.48 -13.12 17.34
N GLU A 288 10.38 -13.76 16.95
CA GLU A 288 9.92 -15.02 17.55
C GLU A 288 10.90 -16.18 17.35
N ALA A 289 11.43 -16.33 16.13
CA ALA A 289 12.40 -17.37 15.80
C ALA A 289 13.69 -17.20 16.61
N ARG A 290 14.16 -15.96 16.76
CA ARG A 290 15.32 -15.62 17.60
C ARG A 290 15.07 -15.95 19.07
N ASN A 291 13.91 -15.58 19.60
CA ASN A 291 13.55 -15.84 21.00
C ASN A 291 13.41 -17.33 21.30
N SER A 292 12.83 -18.11 20.38
CA SER A 292 12.71 -19.57 20.50
C SER A 292 14.05 -20.28 20.39
N GLY A 293 14.96 -19.80 19.52
CA GLY A 293 16.34 -20.30 19.44
C GLY A 293 17.11 -20.08 20.74
N ILE A 294 16.95 -18.91 21.38
CA ILE A 294 17.56 -18.60 22.68
C ILE A 294 16.97 -19.49 23.79
N ALA A 295 15.65 -19.68 23.82
CA ALA A 295 14.99 -20.54 24.81
C ALA A 295 15.47 -21.99 24.72
N ASN A 296 15.63 -22.52 23.50
CA ASN A 296 16.18 -23.86 23.27
C ASN A 296 17.67 -23.95 23.67
N SER A 297 18.46 -22.89 23.49
CA SER A 297 19.85 -22.84 23.96
C SER A 297 19.98 -22.86 25.48
N PHE A 298 19.03 -22.26 26.21
CA PHE A 298 19.03 -22.28 27.67
C PHE A 298 18.59 -23.64 28.25
N SER A 299 17.72 -24.37 27.54
CA SER A 299 17.27 -25.71 27.96
C SER A 299 18.30 -26.83 27.71
N VAL A 300 19.39 -26.55 26.98
CA VAL A 300 20.39 -27.57 26.56
C VAL A 300 21.69 -27.50 27.39
N ARG A 301 21.80 -26.64 28.40
CA ARG A 301 22.90 -26.78 29.38
C ARG A 301 22.62 -27.98 30.30
N PRO A 302 23.45 -29.05 30.27
CA PRO A 302 23.37 -30.09 31.29
C PRO A 302 23.73 -29.49 32.65
N PRO A 303 23.17 -30.00 33.77
CA PRO A 303 23.73 -29.68 35.08
C PRO A 303 25.17 -30.17 35.10
N THR A 304 26.12 -29.26 35.25
CA THR A 304 27.49 -29.62 35.64
C THR A 304 27.41 -30.35 36.97
N GLU A 305 27.82 -31.61 36.98
CA GLU A 305 28.12 -32.36 38.19
C GLU A 305 29.15 -31.56 39.00
N THR A 306 28.73 -31.00 40.12
CA THR A 306 29.64 -30.57 41.18
C THR A 306 29.84 -31.75 42.12
N GLU A 307 31.10 -32.19 42.19
CA GLU A 307 31.65 -33.15 43.14
C GLU A 307 31.25 -32.83 44.59
N GLU A 308 31.07 -33.89 45.37
CA GLU A 308 30.78 -33.88 46.80
C GLU A 308 31.88 -33.20 47.62
N GLY A 309 31.46 -32.35 48.56
CA GLY A 309 32.28 -31.85 49.65
C GLY A 309 31.39 -31.47 50.84
N GLU A 310 31.45 -32.27 51.89
CA GLU A 310 30.69 -32.15 53.15
C GLU A 310 30.81 -30.78 53.83
N GLY A 311 29.73 -30.31 54.47
CA GLY A 311 29.79 -29.19 55.42
C GLY A 311 28.45 -28.60 55.83
N GLN A 312 27.94 -29.04 56.99
CA GLN A 312 26.80 -28.56 57.78
C GLN A 312 26.46 -27.04 57.72
N GLY A 313 25.15 -26.75 57.69
CA GLY A 313 24.55 -25.72 58.54
C GLY A 313 23.60 -24.70 57.88
N GLY A 314 22.34 -24.65 58.35
CA GLY A 314 21.64 -23.37 58.56
C GLY A 314 20.58 -22.91 57.53
N ILE A 315 19.33 -23.17 57.90
CA ILE A 315 18.08 -22.39 57.68
C ILE A 315 18.23 -20.96 57.08
N ALA A 316 17.52 -20.65 55.99
CA ALA A 316 16.63 -19.48 55.88
C ALA A 316 15.88 -19.38 54.53
N LEU A 317 14.56 -19.21 54.65
CA LEU A 317 13.59 -18.81 53.64
C LEU A 317 13.80 -17.33 53.25
N ARG A 318 13.81 -16.96 51.96
CA ARG A 318 13.28 -15.66 51.46
C ARG A 318 13.25 -15.55 49.93
N ASP A 319 12.03 -15.52 49.41
CA ASP A 319 11.65 -14.83 48.18
C ASP A 319 11.99 -13.34 48.27
N THR A 320 12.53 -12.75 47.19
CA THR A 320 12.02 -11.52 46.54
C THR A 320 12.78 -11.16 45.26
N SER A 321 12.01 -10.85 44.22
CA SER A 321 12.47 -10.37 42.89
C SER A 321 12.94 -8.91 42.93
N PRO A 322 14.07 -8.52 42.29
CA PRO A 322 14.62 -7.16 42.36
C PRO A 322 14.26 -6.23 41.18
N ILE A 323 13.14 -6.44 40.48
CA ILE A 323 12.79 -5.65 39.28
C ILE A 323 11.78 -4.51 39.56
N LEU A 324 11.15 -4.48 40.75
CA LEU A 324 10.13 -3.47 41.05
C LEU A 324 10.68 -2.13 41.61
N ASP A 325 11.90 -2.10 42.16
CA ASP A 325 12.46 -0.89 42.80
C ASP A 325 13.10 0.11 41.82
N THR A 326 13.22 -0.24 40.54
CA THR A 326 13.81 0.67 39.53
C THR A 326 12.78 1.58 38.84
N MET A 327 11.47 1.38 39.08
CA MET A 327 10.42 2.19 38.45
C MET A 327 9.98 3.41 39.25
N GLU A 328 10.37 3.57 40.52
CA GLU A 328 10.01 4.74 41.33
C GLU A 328 11.09 5.84 41.43
N SER A 329 12.34 5.59 41.02
CA SER A 329 13.41 6.60 41.12
C SER A 329 13.53 7.55 39.92
N GLY A 330 12.90 7.24 38.78
CA GLY A 330 13.03 8.03 37.54
C GLY A 330 12.08 9.22 37.40
N ARG A 331 11.13 9.44 38.32
CA ARG A 331 10.07 10.45 38.18
C ARG A 331 10.27 11.74 39.00
N ARG A 332 11.44 11.94 39.60
CA ARG A 332 11.73 13.11 40.44
C ARG A 332 13.02 13.86 40.06
N TYR A 333 13.32 14.08 38.78
CA TYR A 333 14.25 15.16 38.39
C TYR A 333 13.91 15.71 37.00
N GLY A 334 13.56 16.99 36.94
CA GLY A 334 13.38 17.77 35.70
C GLY A 334 12.16 18.69 35.72
N ASN A 335 12.26 19.77 36.49
CA ASN A 335 11.54 21.02 36.20
C ASN A 335 12.19 21.70 34.99
#